data_AF-A0A955IMD3-F1
#
_entry.id   AF-A0A955IMD3-F1
#
_cell.length_a   1.000
_cell.length_b   1.000
_cell.length_c   1.000
_cell.angle_alpha   90.00
_cell.angle_beta   90.00
_cell.angle_gamma   90.00
#
_symmetry.space_group_name_H-M   'P 1'
#
loop_
_entity.id
_entity.type
_entity.pdbx_description
1 polymer ?
#
loop_
_entity_poly.entity_id
_entity_poly.type
_entity_poly.pdbx_seq_one_letter_code
_entity_poly.pdbx_strand_id
1 'polypeptide(L)'
;MAMMHLCQHCGTDLAHRRARREPHYGLPIVRCPACARVAVRRRHPAVVWWRYTLRSDRSLRWLFTQIAILIVLTVSTIGTAWLLFDRIQHPRGFVSRAQELGLPLGLVAVTAILTGAWLTVGLGHWRRSARLATWIVWVVAWGVFATATDEMDRFHGSLADLPRHLVTHVLPVVLAIVATLLGTLPLLLPGVLVGRFIRHTDRAVRRALWRRRRRRFRQQRNMI
;
A
#
# COMPACT_ATOMS: atom_id res chain seq x y z
N MET A 1 4.82 -33.33 11.83
CA MET A 1 3.88 -33.75 10.75
C MET A 1 4.66 -34.42 9.64
N ALA A 2 4.42 -35.71 9.47
CA ALA A 2 5.26 -36.63 8.74
C ALA A 2 5.32 -36.31 7.24
N MET A 3 6.47 -35.81 6.79
CA MET A 3 6.91 -36.11 5.43
C MET A 3 7.06 -37.63 5.39
N MET A 4 6.39 -38.33 4.48
CA MET A 4 6.70 -39.73 4.21
C MET A 4 8.17 -39.77 3.78
N HIS A 5 9.02 -40.08 4.75
CA HIS A 5 10.44 -40.25 4.56
C HIS A 5 10.77 -41.71 4.24
N LEU A 6 9.81 -42.62 4.38
CA LEU A 6 10.02 -44.04 4.10
C LEU A 6 10.01 -44.29 2.59
N CYS A 7 10.90 -45.15 2.12
CA CYS A 7 10.84 -45.71 0.77
C CYS A 7 9.57 -46.54 0.63
N GLN A 8 8.73 -46.25 -0.37
CA GLN A 8 7.48 -46.97 -0.62
C GLN A 8 7.68 -48.46 -0.95
N HIS A 9 8.90 -48.89 -1.26
CA HIS A 9 9.18 -50.28 -1.64
C HIS A 9 9.74 -51.11 -0.49
N CYS A 10 10.77 -50.62 0.20
CA CYS A 10 11.47 -51.38 1.26
C CYS A 10 11.31 -50.79 2.66
N GLY A 11 10.53 -49.72 2.82
CA GLY A 11 10.29 -49.09 4.12
C GLY A 11 11.47 -48.32 4.71
N THR A 12 12.65 -48.28 4.06
CA THR A 12 13.82 -47.59 4.60
C THR A 12 13.59 -46.10 4.79
N ASP A 13 13.98 -45.55 5.94
CA ASP A 13 13.90 -44.12 6.21
C ASP A 13 14.92 -43.30 5.40
N LEU A 14 14.39 -42.39 4.59
CA LEU A 14 15.10 -41.45 3.73
C LEU A 14 15.12 -40.04 4.33
N ALA A 15 14.71 -39.81 5.58
CA ALA A 15 14.61 -38.49 6.22
C ALA A 15 15.94 -37.74 6.25
N HIS A 16 17.03 -38.47 6.48
CA HIS A 16 18.38 -37.93 6.60
C HIS A 16 19.16 -37.93 5.28
N ARG A 17 18.61 -38.52 4.21
CA ARG A 17 19.27 -38.54 2.89
C ARG A 17 19.07 -37.22 2.15
N ARG A 18 20.16 -36.65 1.63
CA ARG A 18 20.14 -35.41 0.85
C ARG A 18 19.46 -35.64 -0.49
N ALA A 19 18.39 -34.90 -0.76
CA ALA A 19 17.76 -34.91 -2.08
C ALA A 19 18.61 -34.14 -3.09
N ARG A 20 18.83 -34.73 -4.27
CA ARG A 20 19.42 -34.04 -5.43
C ARG A 20 18.27 -33.49 -6.27
N ARG A 21 18.44 -32.31 -6.88
CA ARG A 21 17.46 -31.82 -7.85
C ARG A 21 17.72 -32.48 -9.19
N GLU A 22 16.67 -33.03 -9.76
CA GLU A 22 16.66 -33.59 -11.11
C GLU A 22 16.74 -32.43 -12.13
N PRO A 23 17.57 -32.53 -13.18
CA PRO A 23 17.93 -31.39 -14.03
C PRO A 23 16.82 -30.91 -14.95
N HIS A 24 15.89 -31.77 -15.37
CA HIS A 24 14.85 -31.39 -16.32
C HIS A 24 13.62 -30.77 -15.65
N TYR A 25 13.11 -31.37 -14.57
CA TYR A 25 11.90 -30.92 -13.86
C TYR A 25 12.20 -30.21 -12.53
N GLY A 26 13.45 -30.19 -12.06
CA GLY A 26 13.83 -29.56 -10.80
C GLY A 26 13.29 -30.27 -9.55
N LEU A 27 12.77 -31.49 -9.71
CA LEU A 27 12.15 -32.26 -8.62
C LEU A 27 13.21 -32.76 -7.63
N PRO A 28 12.98 -32.67 -6.31
CA PRO A 28 13.89 -33.21 -5.31
C PRO A 28 13.78 -34.74 -5.27
N ILE A 29 14.74 -35.43 -5.89
CA ILE A 29 14.83 -36.88 -5.94
C ILE A 29 15.82 -37.41 -4.89
N VAL A 30 15.49 -38.53 -4.27
CA VAL A 30 16.36 -39.28 -3.34
C VAL A 30 16.44 -40.72 -3.84
N ARG A 31 17.66 -41.26 -3.98
CA ARG A 31 17.86 -42.69 -4.25
C ARG A 31 17.91 -43.45 -2.93
N CYS A 32 17.12 -44.50 -2.79
CA CYS A 32 17.14 -45.36 -1.62
C CYS A 32 18.46 -46.16 -1.59
N PRO A 33 19.20 -46.19 -0.46
CA PRO A 33 20.44 -46.96 -0.37
C PRO A 33 20.22 -48.47 -0.33
N ALA A 34 19.05 -48.94 0.14
CA ALA A 34 18.77 -50.37 0.28
C ALA A 34 18.33 -51.03 -1.03
N CYS A 35 17.48 -50.36 -1.82
CA CYS A 35 16.87 -50.95 -3.02
C CYS A 35 17.15 -50.17 -4.31
N ALA A 36 18.00 -49.14 -4.27
CA ALA A 36 18.34 -48.24 -5.39
C ALA A 36 17.17 -47.49 -6.07
N ARG A 37 15.91 -47.70 -5.66
CA ARG A 37 14.76 -46.99 -6.24
C ARG A 37 14.80 -45.49 -5.97
N VAL A 38 14.36 -44.71 -6.96
CA VAL A 38 14.24 -43.25 -6.88
C VAL A 38 12.89 -42.90 -6.25
N ALA A 39 12.91 -42.12 -5.18
CA ALA A 39 11.72 -41.54 -4.56
C ALA A 39 11.74 -40.02 -4.70
N VAL A 40 10.59 -39.42 -5.05
CA VAL A 40 10.42 -37.97 -5.12
C VAL A 40 9.94 -37.45 -3.78
N ARG A 41 10.67 -36.50 -3.16
CA ARG A 41 10.19 -35.83 -1.95
C ARG A 41 9.08 -34.83 -2.31
N ARG A 42 7.82 -35.27 -2.24
CA ARG A 42 6.68 -34.36 -2.31
C ARG A 42 6.35 -33.81 -0.93
N ARG A 43 6.17 -32.50 -0.83
CA ARG A 43 5.55 -31.91 0.37
C ARG A 43 4.06 -32.19 0.30
N HIS A 44 3.44 -32.49 1.44
CA HIS A 44 1.99 -32.71 1.52
C HIS A 44 1.24 -31.49 0.93
N PRO A 45 0.29 -31.69 0.00
CA PRO A 45 -0.39 -30.59 -0.69
C PRO A 45 -1.06 -29.63 0.30
N ALA A 46 -1.72 -30.15 1.36
CA ALA A 46 -2.32 -29.31 2.39
C ALA A 46 -1.31 -28.38 3.10
N VAL A 47 -0.06 -28.80 3.30
CA VAL A 47 0.97 -27.94 3.93
C VAL A 47 1.44 -26.86 2.95
N VAL A 48 1.53 -27.18 1.67
CA VAL A 48 1.84 -26.21 0.61
C VAL A 48 0.73 -25.17 0.54
N TRP A 49 -0.52 -25.64 0.51
CA TRP A 49 -1.71 -24.79 0.44
C TRP A 49 -1.86 -23.93 1.69
N TRP A 50 -1.67 -24.48 2.89
CA TRP A 50 -1.66 -23.72 4.15
C TRP A 50 -0.60 -22.62 4.19
N ARG A 51 0.62 -22.90 3.69
CA ARG A 51 1.66 -21.87 3.59
C ARG A 51 1.33 -20.82 2.54
N TYR A 52 0.61 -21.20 1.48
CA TYR A 52 0.11 -20.28 0.47
C TYR A 52 -0.95 -19.37 1.07
N THR A 53 -1.98 -19.92 1.74
CA THR A 53 -3.04 -19.14 2.40
C THR A 53 -2.49 -18.21 3.48
N LEU A 54 -1.54 -18.66 4.32
CA LEU A 54 -0.89 -17.80 5.31
C LEU A 54 -0.08 -16.64 4.69
N ARG A 55 0.49 -16.83 3.50
CA ARG A 55 1.18 -15.76 2.78
C ARG A 55 0.17 -14.80 2.14
N SER A 56 -0.88 -15.34 1.54
CA SER A 56 -1.97 -14.57 0.92
C SER A 56 -2.70 -13.71 1.95
N ASP A 57 -2.97 -14.24 3.14
CA ASP A 57 -3.63 -13.53 4.22
C ASP A 57 -2.85 -12.27 4.65
N ARG A 58 -1.52 -12.35 4.72
CA ARG A 58 -0.69 -11.16 5.00
C ARG A 58 -0.79 -10.10 3.89
N SER A 59 -0.80 -10.53 2.63
CA SER A 59 -0.96 -9.63 1.49
C SER A 59 -2.35 -9.00 1.44
N LEU A 60 -3.39 -9.78 1.75
CA LEU A 60 -4.77 -9.31 1.85
C LEU A 60 -4.94 -8.30 2.97
N ARG A 61 -4.46 -8.61 4.19
CA ARG A 61 -4.50 -7.66 5.30
C ARG A 61 -3.77 -6.36 4.97
N TRP A 62 -2.61 -6.44 4.30
CA TRP A 62 -1.91 -5.26 3.80
C TRP A 62 -2.75 -4.47 2.80
N LEU A 63 -3.36 -5.14 1.82
CA LEU A 63 -4.24 -4.51 0.84
C LEU A 63 -5.44 -3.82 1.51
N PHE A 64 -6.11 -4.47 2.45
CA PHE A 64 -7.21 -3.87 3.21
C PHE A 64 -6.76 -2.65 4.01
N THR A 65 -5.59 -2.70 4.64
CA THR A 65 -5.02 -1.52 5.32
C THR A 65 -4.77 -0.37 4.33
N GLN A 66 -4.27 -0.66 3.13
CA GLN A 66 -4.04 0.36 2.09
C GLN A 66 -5.37 0.99 1.62
N ILE A 67 -6.41 0.18 1.42
CA ILE A 67 -7.74 0.66 1.04
C ILE A 67 -8.34 1.51 2.16
N ALA A 68 -8.26 1.07 3.42
CA ALA A 68 -8.77 1.83 4.56
C ALA A 68 -8.08 3.20 4.70
N ILE A 69 -6.75 3.25 4.56
CA ILE A 69 -6.00 4.52 4.58
C ILE A 69 -6.45 5.42 3.42
N LEU A 70 -6.63 4.86 2.22
CA LEU A 70 -7.09 5.62 1.06
C LEU A 70 -8.49 6.21 1.29
N ILE A 71 -9.41 5.46 1.89
CA ILE A 71 -10.75 5.94 2.25
C ILE A 71 -10.63 7.10 3.24
N VAL A 72 -9.85 6.96 4.33
CA VAL A 72 -9.66 8.01 5.33
C VAL A 72 -9.05 9.28 4.73
N LEU A 73 -8.04 9.13 3.88
CA LEU A 73 -7.43 10.25 3.16
C LEU A 73 -8.46 10.95 2.28
N THR A 74 -9.24 10.19 1.52
CA THR A 74 -10.29 10.73 0.65
C THR A 74 -11.31 11.51 1.46
N VAL A 75 -11.93 10.90 2.48
CA VAL A 75 -12.93 11.55 3.36
C VAL A 75 -12.39 12.81 4.02
N SER A 76 -11.14 12.77 4.49
CA SER A 76 -10.52 13.94 5.13
C SER A 76 -10.31 15.08 4.14
N THR A 77 -9.87 14.77 2.91
CA THR A 77 -9.73 15.76 1.84
C THR A 77 -11.09 16.33 1.42
N ILE A 78 -12.14 15.50 1.34
CA ILE A 78 -13.53 15.96 1.14
C ILE A 78 -13.93 16.98 2.19
N GLY A 79 -13.79 16.61 3.46
CA GLY A 79 -14.17 17.47 4.57
C GLY A 79 -13.42 18.80 4.55
N THR A 80 -12.10 18.78 4.29
CA THR A 80 -11.31 20.02 4.23
C THR A 80 -11.68 20.91 3.05
N ALA A 81 -11.94 20.34 1.87
CA ALA A 81 -12.31 21.10 0.70
C ALA A 81 -13.67 21.79 0.91
N TRP A 82 -14.63 21.05 1.47
CA TRP A 82 -15.97 21.57 1.77
C TRP A 82 -15.91 22.70 2.82
N LEU A 83 -15.15 22.53 3.91
CA LEU A 83 -14.94 23.57 4.93
C LEU A 83 -14.27 24.83 4.38
N LEU A 84 -13.32 24.68 3.46
CA LEU A 84 -12.67 25.82 2.80
C LEU A 84 -13.63 26.55 1.87
N PHE A 85 -14.42 25.79 1.10
CA PHE A 85 -15.37 26.33 0.14
C PHE A 85 -16.49 27.14 0.81
N ASP A 86 -17.14 26.57 1.84
CA ASP A 86 -18.21 27.26 2.58
C ASP A 86 -17.75 28.63 3.12
N ARG A 87 -16.49 28.70 3.59
CA ARG A 87 -15.92 29.94 4.10
C ARG A 87 -15.54 30.96 3.04
N ILE A 88 -15.15 30.51 1.85
CA ILE A 88 -14.89 31.41 0.72
C ILE A 88 -16.21 32.04 0.27
N GLN A 89 -17.30 31.28 0.27
CA GLN A 89 -18.63 31.77 -0.13
C GLN A 89 -19.31 32.66 0.92
N HIS A 90 -19.10 32.39 2.22
CA HIS A 90 -19.70 33.15 3.31
C HIS A 90 -18.65 33.90 4.13
N PRO A 91 -18.07 35.01 3.62
CA PRO A 91 -17.04 35.77 4.32
C PRO A 91 -17.64 36.58 5.49
N ARG A 92 -18.04 35.91 6.58
CA ARG A 92 -18.51 36.55 7.82
C ARG A 92 -17.32 37.12 8.60
N GLY A 93 -17.14 38.44 8.60
CA GLY A 93 -16.23 39.18 9.51
C GLY A 93 -14.72 38.94 9.31
N PHE A 94 -13.90 39.97 9.50
CA PHE A 94 -12.45 39.90 9.23
C PHE A 94 -11.60 39.52 10.46
N VAL A 95 -12.12 39.71 11.67
CA VAL A 95 -11.29 39.75 12.91
C VAL A 95 -11.14 38.37 13.59
N SER A 96 -12.02 37.39 13.35
CA SER A 96 -11.88 36.00 13.85
C SER A 96 -11.13 35.04 12.90
N ARG A 97 -10.68 35.53 11.73
CA ARG A 97 -10.22 34.69 10.59
C ARG A 97 -8.96 33.87 10.84
N ALA A 98 -7.99 34.36 11.61
CA ALA A 98 -6.71 33.65 11.78
C ALA A 98 -6.87 32.34 12.57
N GLN A 99 -7.67 32.39 13.64
CA GLN A 99 -7.93 31.22 14.48
C GLN A 99 -8.87 30.23 13.77
N GLU A 100 -9.81 30.76 12.99
CA GLU A 100 -10.70 29.94 12.19
C GLU A 100 -9.96 29.19 11.09
N LEU A 101 -9.02 29.83 10.36
CA LEU A 101 -8.25 29.20 9.26
C LEU A 101 -7.23 28.16 9.74
N GLY A 102 -6.84 28.19 11.02
CA GLY A 102 -5.86 27.26 11.58
C GLY A 102 -6.29 25.79 11.47
N LEU A 103 -7.56 25.48 11.74
CA LEU A 103 -8.08 24.11 11.68
C LEU A 103 -8.05 23.50 10.26
N PRO A 104 -8.64 24.13 9.22
CA PRO A 104 -8.60 23.56 7.86
C PRO A 104 -7.18 23.48 7.32
N LEU A 105 -6.32 24.47 7.55
CA LEU A 105 -4.91 24.42 7.14
C LEU A 105 -4.16 23.30 7.85
N GLY A 106 -4.40 23.10 9.15
CA GLY A 106 -3.86 21.99 9.92
C GLY A 106 -4.28 20.64 9.37
N LEU A 107 -5.57 20.46 9.03
CA LEU A 107 -6.08 19.24 8.42
C LEU A 107 -5.47 18.98 7.02
N VAL A 108 -5.32 20.01 6.19
CA VAL A 108 -4.64 19.90 4.88
C VAL A 108 -3.18 19.48 5.06
N ALA A 109 -2.47 20.05 6.04
CA ALA A 109 -1.09 19.67 6.33
C ALA A 109 -0.99 18.20 6.79
N VAL A 110 -1.85 17.78 7.72
CA VAL A 110 -1.89 16.40 8.22
C VAL A 110 -2.21 15.41 7.10
N THR A 111 -3.23 15.69 6.28
CA THR A 111 -3.60 14.83 5.15
C THR A 111 -2.49 14.73 4.10
N ALA A 112 -1.83 15.84 3.77
CA ALA A 112 -0.67 15.83 2.88
C ALA A 112 0.49 14.99 3.44
N ILE A 113 0.82 15.13 4.73
CA ILE A 113 1.86 14.32 5.39
C ILE A 113 1.49 12.83 5.33
N LEU A 114 0.26 12.47 5.69
CA LEU A 114 -0.21 11.09 5.65
C LEU A 114 -0.18 10.52 4.23
N THR A 115 -0.54 11.32 3.23
CA THR A 115 -0.47 10.96 1.80
C THR A 115 0.97 10.71 1.37
N GLY A 116 1.91 11.59 1.73
CA GLY A 116 3.34 11.40 1.44
C GLY A 116 3.92 10.15 2.09
N ALA A 117 3.51 9.86 3.32
CA ALA A 117 3.88 8.64 4.04
C ALA A 117 3.30 7.40 3.35
N TRP A 118 2.03 7.44 2.96
CA TRP A 118 1.33 6.34 2.26
C TRP A 118 1.95 6.04 0.89
N LEU A 119 2.17 7.05 0.04
CA LEU A 119 2.86 6.91 -1.25
C LEU A 119 4.25 6.30 -1.10
N THR A 120 4.90 6.58 0.03
CA THR A 120 6.21 6.04 0.34
C THR A 120 6.07 4.59 0.81
N VAL A 121 5.28 4.29 1.83
CA VAL A 121 5.24 2.94 2.40
C VAL A 121 4.51 1.95 1.48
N GLY A 122 3.32 2.30 0.99
CA GLY A 122 2.44 1.45 0.18
C GLY A 122 2.96 1.24 -1.23
N LEU A 123 3.25 2.34 -1.94
CA LEU A 123 3.73 2.31 -3.32
C LEU A 123 5.26 2.27 -3.42
N GLY A 124 5.92 1.83 -2.36
CA GLY A 124 7.37 1.83 -2.27
C GLY A 124 8.11 1.00 -3.32
N HIS A 125 7.39 0.09 -3.99
CA HIS A 125 7.85 -0.77 -5.07
C HIS A 125 7.67 -0.14 -6.47
N TRP A 126 6.91 0.95 -6.59
CA TRP A 126 6.68 1.66 -7.84
C TRP A 126 7.82 2.62 -8.16
N ARG A 127 8.04 2.87 -9.47
CA ARG A 127 8.96 3.91 -9.95
C ARG A 127 8.55 5.28 -9.39
N ARG A 128 9.52 6.19 -9.24
CA ARG A 128 9.27 7.54 -8.68
C ARG A 128 8.22 8.31 -9.49
N SER A 129 8.30 8.25 -10.82
CA SER A 129 7.33 8.87 -11.73
C SER A 129 5.93 8.31 -11.55
N ALA A 130 5.76 6.99 -11.41
CA ALA A 130 4.46 6.37 -11.21
C ALA A 130 3.81 6.82 -9.88
N ARG A 131 4.59 6.96 -8.80
CA ARG A 131 4.08 7.51 -7.52
C ARG A 131 3.63 8.96 -7.64
N LEU A 132 4.40 9.78 -8.36
CA LEU A 132 4.02 11.18 -8.61
C LEU A 132 2.75 11.24 -9.46
N ALA A 133 2.66 10.41 -10.52
CA ALA A 133 1.47 10.33 -11.36
C ALA A 133 0.23 9.90 -10.56
N THR A 134 0.34 8.90 -9.67
CA THR A 134 -0.77 8.51 -8.78
C THR A 134 -1.24 9.66 -7.90
N TRP A 135 -0.31 10.45 -7.35
CA TRP A 135 -0.66 11.63 -6.56
C TRP A 135 -1.34 12.71 -7.41
N ILE A 136 -0.80 13.03 -8.59
CA ILE A 136 -1.42 14.01 -9.52
C ILE A 136 -2.83 13.57 -9.89
N VAL A 137 -3.00 12.31 -10.31
CA VAL A 137 -4.31 11.75 -10.68
C VAL A 137 -5.28 11.83 -9.51
N TRP A 138 -4.84 11.55 -8.28
CA TRP A 138 -5.68 11.65 -7.10
C TRP A 138 -6.12 13.10 -6.80
N VAL A 139 -5.21 14.08 -6.88
CA VAL A 139 -5.54 15.51 -6.69
C VAL A 139 -6.45 16.02 -7.81
N VAL A 140 -6.21 15.63 -9.06
CA VAL A 140 -7.05 16.02 -10.21
C VAL A 140 -8.43 15.39 -10.09
N ALA A 141 -8.52 14.08 -9.82
CA ALA A 141 -9.80 13.40 -9.63
C ALA A 141 -10.59 14.03 -8.48
N TRP A 142 -9.90 14.46 -7.42
CA TRP A 142 -10.52 15.19 -6.32
C TRP A 142 -11.08 16.56 -6.76
N GLY A 143 -10.29 17.36 -7.46
CA GLY A 143 -10.76 18.66 -7.97
C GLY A 143 -11.93 18.54 -8.93
N VAL A 144 -11.93 17.51 -9.79
CA VAL A 144 -13.05 17.20 -10.68
C VAL A 144 -14.28 16.74 -9.90
N PHE A 145 -14.11 15.89 -8.87
CA PHE A 145 -15.23 15.43 -8.06
C PHE A 145 -15.90 16.57 -7.29
N ALA A 146 -15.12 17.42 -6.61
CA ALA A 146 -15.65 18.55 -5.84
C ALA A 146 -16.45 19.53 -6.70
N THR A 147 -16.09 19.64 -7.99
CA THR A 147 -16.74 20.56 -8.93
C THR A 147 -17.96 19.93 -9.56
N ALA A 148 -17.90 18.63 -9.87
CA ALA A 148 -19.07 17.87 -10.28
C ALA A 148 -20.17 17.89 -9.20
N THR A 149 -19.84 17.78 -7.91
CA THR A 149 -20.84 17.85 -6.83
C THR A 149 -21.47 19.23 -6.70
N ASP A 150 -20.69 20.30 -6.84
CA ASP A 150 -21.20 21.69 -6.80
C ASP A 150 -22.09 22.01 -8.01
N GLU A 151 -21.71 21.51 -9.19
CA GLU A 151 -22.50 21.68 -10.40
C GLU A 151 -23.78 20.83 -10.39
N MET A 152 -23.78 19.62 -9.81
CA MET A 152 -24.99 18.80 -9.70
C MET A 152 -26.10 19.50 -8.91
N ASP A 153 -25.75 20.28 -7.87
CA ASP A 153 -26.71 21.08 -7.11
C ASP A 153 -27.25 22.27 -7.93
N ARG A 154 -26.46 22.83 -8.85
CA ARG A 154 -26.84 23.98 -9.69
C ARG A 154 -27.53 23.61 -11.01
N PHE A 155 -27.25 22.41 -11.54
CA PHE A 155 -27.75 21.94 -12.84
C PHE A 155 -29.28 21.72 -12.90
N HIS A 156 -29.99 21.94 -11.79
CA HIS A 156 -31.45 22.04 -11.80
C HIS A 156 -31.95 23.31 -12.53
N GLY A 157 -31.08 24.25 -12.92
CA GLY A 157 -31.40 25.41 -13.75
C GLY A 157 -30.92 25.29 -15.21
N SER A 158 -31.87 25.37 -16.16
CA SER A 158 -31.75 25.69 -17.60
C SER A 158 -30.46 25.33 -18.38
N LEU A 159 -30.58 24.42 -19.35
CA LEU A 159 -29.54 24.05 -20.34
C LEU A 159 -29.08 25.21 -21.26
N ALA A 160 -29.74 26.37 -21.24
CA ALA A 160 -29.45 27.49 -22.13
C ALA A 160 -28.12 28.22 -21.80
N ASP A 161 -27.59 28.07 -20.59
CA ASP A 161 -26.41 28.82 -20.11
C ASP A 161 -25.07 28.05 -20.21
N LEU A 162 -25.07 26.87 -20.85
CA LEU A 162 -23.91 25.97 -20.95
C LEU A 162 -22.57 26.63 -21.35
N PRO A 163 -22.49 27.52 -22.37
CA PRO A 163 -21.20 28.07 -22.79
C PRO A 163 -20.65 29.15 -21.85
N ARG A 164 -21.50 29.91 -21.14
CA ARG A 164 -21.03 30.85 -20.10
C ARG A 164 -20.53 30.08 -18.88
N HIS A 165 -21.21 29.01 -18.49
CA HIS A 165 -20.80 28.14 -17.39
C HIS A 165 -19.42 27.51 -17.60
N LEU A 166 -19.10 27.08 -18.83
CA LEU A 166 -17.79 26.52 -19.14
C LEU A 166 -16.64 27.49 -18.85
N VAL A 167 -16.79 28.78 -19.17
CA VAL A 167 -15.72 29.78 -18.95
C VAL A 167 -15.66 30.21 -17.48
N THR A 168 -16.80 30.45 -16.84
CA THR A 168 -16.84 30.94 -15.46
C THR A 168 -16.47 29.88 -14.43
N HIS A 169 -16.68 28.59 -14.71
CA HIS A 169 -16.41 27.52 -13.74
C HIS A 169 -15.13 26.74 -14.02
N VAL A 170 -14.73 26.50 -15.28
CA VAL A 170 -13.54 25.68 -15.54
C VAL A 170 -12.26 26.39 -15.11
N LEU A 171 -12.13 27.70 -15.35
CA LEU A 171 -10.89 28.43 -15.03
C LEU A 171 -10.61 28.47 -13.51
N PRO A 172 -11.56 28.81 -12.62
CA PRO A 172 -11.35 28.74 -11.17
C PRO A 172 -11.01 27.33 -10.68
N VAL A 173 -11.60 26.31 -11.30
CA VAL A 173 -11.35 24.91 -10.95
C VAL A 173 -9.93 24.49 -11.31
N VAL A 174 -9.49 24.81 -12.53
CA VAL A 174 -8.11 24.55 -12.94
C VAL A 174 -7.12 25.29 -12.03
N LEU A 175 -7.39 26.56 -11.73
CA LEU A 175 -6.55 27.33 -10.80
C LEU A 175 -6.53 26.74 -9.39
N ALA A 176 -7.67 26.28 -8.87
CA ALA A 176 -7.76 25.62 -7.57
C ALA A 176 -6.99 24.30 -7.55
N ILE A 177 -7.09 23.49 -8.61
CA ILE A 177 -6.31 22.24 -8.76
C ILE A 177 -4.82 22.56 -8.79
N VAL A 178 -4.38 23.54 -9.59
CA VAL A 178 -2.97 23.94 -9.68
C VAL A 178 -2.47 24.46 -8.33
N ALA A 179 -3.22 25.33 -7.66
CA ALA A 179 -2.87 25.85 -6.34
C ALA A 179 -2.77 24.72 -5.30
N THR A 180 -3.69 23.74 -5.34
CA THR A 180 -3.67 22.57 -4.46
C THR A 180 -2.45 21.70 -4.73
N LEU A 181 -2.12 21.44 -6.00
CA LEU A 181 -0.94 20.68 -6.39
C LEU A 181 0.33 21.37 -5.85
N LEU A 182 0.47 22.67 -6.09
CA LEU A 182 1.64 23.44 -5.66
C LEU A 182 1.74 23.56 -4.14
N GLY A 183 0.62 23.77 -3.45
CA GLY A 183 0.58 23.94 -1.99
C GLY A 183 0.79 22.62 -1.23
N THR A 184 0.30 21.50 -1.76
CA THR A 184 0.46 20.19 -1.09
C THR A 184 1.80 19.52 -1.40
N LEU A 185 2.46 19.86 -2.51
CA LEU A 185 3.78 19.33 -2.87
C LEU A 185 4.85 19.47 -1.76
N PRO A 186 5.10 20.66 -1.15
CA PRO A 186 6.07 20.78 -0.06
C PRO A 186 5.65 20.02 1.19
N LEU A 187 4.34 19.93 1.45
CA LEU A 187 3.77 19.22 2.60
C LEU A 187 3.90 17.68 2.47
N LEU A 188 4.07 17.16 1.25
CA LEU A 188 4.37 15.73 1.04
C LEU A 188 5.78 15.35 1.54
N LEU A 189 6.74 16.27 1.51
CA LEU A 189 8.13 15.99 1.87
C LEU A 189 8.30 15.41 3.29
N PRO A 190 7.75 16.02 4.35
CA PRO A 190 7.78 15.43 5.69
C PRO A 190 7.12 14.05 5.72
N GLY A 191 6.01 13.86 5.01
CA GLY A 191 5.38 12.55 4.83
C GLY A 191 6.32 11.51 4.20
N VAL A 192 7.05 11.87 3.15
CA VAL A 192 8.04 11.01 2.50
C VAL A 192 9.17 10.62 3.45
N LEU A 193 9.64 11.56 4.29
CA LEU A 193 10.65 11.27 5.31
C LEU A 193 10.13 10.28 6.36
N VAL A 194 8.92 10.49 6.87
CA VAL A 194 8.25 9.56 7.80
C VAL A 194 8.12 8.17 7.16
N GLY A 195 7.67 8.09 5.92
CA GLY A 195 7.53 6.81 5.21
C GLY A 195 8.88 6.10 4.97
N ARG A 196 9.96 6.85 4.74
CA ARG A 196 11.33 6.28 4.63
C ARG A 196 11.80 5.75 5.97
N PHE A 197 11.55 6.48 7.05
CA PHE A 197 11.87 6.06 8.41
C PHE A 197 11.17 4.73 8.76
N ILE A 198 9.85 4.64 8.52
CA ILE A 198 9.07 3.40 8.73
C ILE A 198 9.63 2.22 7.92
N ARG A 199 10.01 2.44 6.65
CA ARG A 199 10.62 1.38 5.83
C ARG A 199 12.00 0.98 6.33
N HIS A 200 12.77 1.92 6.86
CA HIS A 200 14.09 1.63 7.44
C HIS A 200 13.96 0.78 8.70
N THR A 201 13.03 1.12 9.60
CA THR A 201 12.79 0.37 10.84
C THR A 201 12.25 -1.05 10.54
N ASP A 202 11.30 -1.21 9.61
CA ASP A 202 10.82 -2.56 9.19
C ASP A 202 11.97 -3.42 8.64
N ARG A 203 12.85 -2.85 7.80
CA ARG A 203 14.03 -3.57 7.30
C ARG A 203 15.00 -3.95 8.42
N ALA A 204 15.25 -3.06 9.37
CA ALA A 204 16.12 -3.32 10.52
C ALA A 204 15.56 -4.46 11.40
N VAL A 205 14.26 -4.42 11.71
CA VAL A 205 13.56 -5.46 12.48
C VAL A 205 13.61 -6.80 11.75
N ARG A 206 13.32 -6.83 10.44
CA ARG A 206 13.41 -8.07 9.65
C ARG A 206 14.82 -8.65 9.62
N ARG A 207 15.85 -7.81 9.49
CA ARG A 207 17.26 -8.25 9.55
C ARG A 207 17.59 -8.82 10.92
N ALA A 208 17.16 -8.19 12.02
CA ALA A 208 17.37 -8.67 13.37
C ALA A 208 16.68 -10.03 13.61
N LEU A 209 15.42 -10.18 13.21
CA LEU A 209 14.67 -11.43 13.29
C LEU A 209 15.33 -12.54 12.47
N TRP A 210 15.81 -12.22 11.26
CA TRP A 210 16.52 -13.17 10.42
C TRP A 210 17.84 -13.63 11.06
N ARG A 211 18.63 -12.71 11.63
CA ARG A 211 19.85 -13.04 12.38
C ARG A 211 19.55 -13.96 13.58
N ARG A 212 18.49 -13.67 14.35
CA ARG A 212 18.06 -14.52 15.49
C ARG A 212 17.68 -15.93 15.01
N ARG A 213 16.90 -16.05 13.93
CA ARG A 213 16.54 -17.36 13.34
C ARG A 213 17.79 -18.12 12.87
N ARG A 214 18.72 -17.44 12.19
CA ARG A 214 19.97 -18.05 11.70
C ARG A 214 20.85 -18.57 12.85
N ARG A 215 20.94 -17.84 13.97
CA ARG A 215 21.66 -18.30 15.18
C ARG A 215 21.03 -19.57 15.76
N ARG A 216 19.70 -19.61 15.89
CA ARG A 216 18.99 -20.81 16.37
C ARG A 216 19.24 -22.03 15.48
N PHE A 217 19.22 -21.86 14.16
CA PHE A 217 19.54 -22.94 13.22
C PHE A 217 20.99 -23.43 13.33
N ARG A 218 21.94 -22.56 13.65
CA ARG A 218 23.35 -22.97 13.88
C ARG A 218 23.49 -23.74 15.19
N GLN A 219 22.85 -23.28 16.27
CA GLN A 219 22.86 -23.98 17.56
C GLN A 219 22.26 -25.38 17.44
N GLN A 220 21.12 -25.52 16.75
CA GLN A 220 20.51 -26.84 16.49
C GLN A 220 21.41 -27.77 15.68
N ARG A 221 22.23 -27.23 14.77
CA ARG A 221 23.14 -28.03 13.95
C ARG A 221 24.38 -28.50 14.71
N ASN A 222 24.79 -27.81 15.76
CA ASN A 222 25.94 -28.23 16.58
C ASN A 222 25.56 -29.24 17.68
N MET A 223 24.27 -29.49 17.90
CA MET A 223 23.78 -30.49 18.87
C MET A 223 23.56 -31.88 18.26
N ILE A 224 23.82 -32.04 16.97
CA ILE A 224 23.68 -33.30 16.20
C ILE A 224 25.06 -33.66 15.66
#